data_AF-A0A2W4TWJ6-F1
#
_entry.id   AF-A0A2W4TWJ6-F1
#
_cell.length_a   1.000
_cell.length_b   1.000
_cell.length_c   1.000
_cell.angle_alpha   90.00
_cell.angle_beta   90.00
_cell.angle_gamma   90.00
#
_symmetry.space_group_name_H-M   'P 1'
#
loop_
_entity.id
_entity.type
_entity.pdbx_description
1 polymer ?
#
loop_
_entity_poly.entity_id
_entity_poly.type
_entity_poly.pdbx_seq_one_letter_code
_entity_poly.pdbx_strand_id
1 'polypeptide(L)'
;MNQARSVASLLIGFLVFGLVLWIARTVHQELNDEGFAQTVLIGIGGWALGWLVGFLISPSTGQEIKKFSQAASTIGAFVSGFALAKLEPSLTPLFENGRLINEPIYGIRLLIFMICFAIAAINMYIYREGRRY
;
A
#
# COMPACT_ATOMS: atom_id res chain seq x y z
N MET A 1 10.87 -10.54 24.62
CA MET A 1 11.62 -10.86 23.38
C MET A 1 10.87 -10.48 22.08
N ASN A 2 9.56 -10.20 22.13
CA ASN A 2 8.73 -9.88 20.94
C ASN A 2 8.83 -8.41 20.47
N GLN A 3 8.97 -7.44 21.38
CA GLN A 3 9.03 -6.02 20.98
C GLN A 3 10.25 -5.67 20.10
N ALA A 4 11.41 -6.27 20.35
CA ALA A 4 12.60 -6.07 19.52
C ALA A 4 12.38 -6.56 18.07
N ARG A 5 11.61 -7.63 17.87
CA ARG A 5 11.27 -8.16 16.55
C ARG A 5 10.26 -7.26 15.81
N SER A 6 9.29 -6.69 16.51
CA SER A 6 8.33 -5.74 15.94
C SER A 6 8.97 -4.39 15.57
N VAL A 7 9.95 -3.93 16.34
CA VAL A 7 10.72 -2.72 15.98
C VAL A 7 11.64 -3.02 14.80
N ALA A 8 12.30 -4.18 14.78
CA ALA A 8 13.12 -4.60 13.65
C ALA A 8 12.30 -4.72 12.35
N SER A 9 11.07 -5.26 12.38
CA SER A 9 10.23 -5.34 11.19
C SER A 9 9.84 -3.95 10.67
N LEU A 10 9.52 -2.99 11.54
CA LEU A 10 9.25 -1.61 11.13
C LEU A 10 10.47 -0.98 10.43
N LEU A 11 11.67 -1.15 11.00
CA LEU A 11 12.91 -0.64 10.40
C LEU A 11 13.18 -1.28 9.03
N ILE A 12 12.97 -2.60 8.90
CA ILE A 12 13.07 -3.31 7.61
C ILE A 12 12.06 -2.73 6.62
N GLY A 13 10.83 -2.42 7.06
CA GLY A 13 9.83 -1.74 6.24
C GLY A 13 10.33 -0.42 5.66
N PHE A 14 10.84 0.47 6.51
CA PHE A 14 11.40 1.75 6.06
C PHE A 14 12.61 1.59 5.14
N LEU A 15 13.47 0.59 5.38
CA LEU A 15 14.59 0.27 4.50
C LEU A 15 14.11 -0.17 3.11
N VAL A 16 13.13 -1.07 3.04
CA VAL A 16 12.59 -1.53 1.76
C VAL A 16 11.85 -0.39 1.03
N PHE A 17 11.14 0.47 1.76
CA PHE A 17 10.54 1.67 1.17
C PHE A 17 11.60 2.59 0.56
N GLY A 18 12.69 2.85 1.28
CA GLY A 18 13.83 3.61 0.76
C GLY A 18 14.46 2.98 -0.48
N LEU A 19 14.60 1.65 -0.49
CA LEU A 19 15.11 0.90 -1.65
C LEU A 19 14.19 1.03 -2.87
N VAL A 20 12.87 0.93 -2.68
CA VAL A 20 11.88 1.09 -3.75
C VAL A 20 11.90 2.52 -4.33
N LEU A 21 12.03 3.54 -3.47
CA LEU A 21 12.17 4.93 -3.94
C LEU A 21 13.49 5.15 -4.69
N TRP A 22 14.58 4.50 -4.26
CA TRP A 22 15.85 4.55 -4.96
C TRP A 22 15.76 3.90 -6.35
N ILE A 23 15.16 2.70 -6.46
CA ILE A 23 14.89 2.03 -7.74
C ILE A 23 13.99 2.89 -8.63
N ALA A 24 12.96 3.51 -8.07
CA ALA A 24 12.10 4.43 -8.82
C ALA A 24 12.90 5.62 -9.38
N ARG A 25 13.87 6.15 -8.62
CA ARG A 25 14.71 7.25 -9.08
C ARG A 25 15.63 6.83 -10.21
N THR A 26 16.28 5.66 -10.13
CA THR A 26 17.18 5.18 -11.19
C THR A 26 16.43 4.93 -12.49
N VAL A 27 15.23 4.35 -12.40
CA VAL A 27 14.37 4.09 -13.56
C VAL A 27 13.89 5.39 -14.23
N HIS A 28 13.48 6.40 -13.46
CA HIS A 28 13.07 7.70 -14.01
C HIS A 28 14.22 8.46 -14.65
N GLN A 29 15.45 8.32 -14.11
CA GLN A 29 16.66 8.90 -14.70
C GLN A 29 17.01 8.24 -16.04
N GLU A 30 16.85 6.92 -16.17
CA GLU A 30 17.08 6.20 -17.43
C GLU A 30 16.02 6.51 -18.49
N LEU A 31 14.77 6.70 -18.08
CA LEU A 31 13.65 7.01 -18.97
C LEU A 31 13.52 8.50 -19.29
N ASN A 32 14.34 9.37 -18.68
CA ASN A 32 14.30 10.83 -18.81
C ASN A 32 12.88 11.41 -18.56
N ASP A 33 12.14 10.82 -17.61
CA ASP A 33 10.77 11.20 -17.23
C ASP A 33 10.78 12.19 -16.05
N GLU A 34 10.00 13.27 -16.16
CA GLU A 34 9.78 14.22 -15.05
C GLU A 34 8.73 13.70 -14.04
N GLY A 35 8.07 12.58 -14.36
CA GLY A 35 7.02 11.93 -13.56
C GLY A 35 7.49 11.23 -12.26
N PHE A 36 8.70 11.48 -11.78
CA PHE A 36 9.21 10.87 -10.54
C PHE A 36 8.35 11.25 -9.34
N ALA A 37 7.95 12.52 -9.23
CA ALA A 37 7.11 13.01 -8.14
C ALA A 37 5.76 12.28 -8.09
N GLN A 38 5.16 12.00 -9.25
CA GLN A 38 3.91 11.22 -9.34
C GLN A 38 4.10 9.78 -8.85
N THR A 39 5.23 9.17 -9.19
CA THR A 39 5.57 7.80 -8.77
C THR A 39 5.78 7.72 -7.26
N VAL A 40 6.41 8.73 -6.66
CA VAL A 40 6.57 8.84 -5.20
C VAL A 40 5.22 8.99 -4.51
N LEU A 41 4.34 9.86 -5.02
CA LEU A 41 2.98 10.03 -4.47
C LEU A 41 2.16 8.73 -4.54
N ILE A 42 2.26 7.99 -5.65
CA ILE A 42 1.64 6.68 -5.80
C ILE A 42 2.20 5.68 -4.78
N GLY A 43 3.52 5.64 -4.59
CA GLY A 43 4.17 4.78 -3.59
C GLY A 43 3.74 5.10 -2.15
N ILE A 44 3.65 6.38 -1.80
CA ILE A 44 3.14 6.85 -0.49
C ILE A 44 1.67 6.47 -0.32
N GLY A 45 0.86 6.61 -1.38
CA GLY A 45 -0.54 6.19 -1.38
C GLY A 45 -0.69 4.69 -1.11
N GLY A 46 0.12 3.86 -1.77
CA GLY A 46 0.19 2.42 -1.51
C GLY A 46 0.56 2.12 -0.06
N TRP A 47 1.58 2.81 0.46
CA TRP A 47 2.02 2.66 1.84
C TRP A 47 0.93 3.02 2.87
N ALA A 48 0.25 4.16 2.69
CA ALA A 48 -0.81 4.62 3.58
C ALA A 48 -2.01 3.65 3.58
N LEU A 49 -2.43 3.19 2.40
CA LEU A 49 -3.50 2.21 2.27
C LEU A 49 -3.11 0.85 2.85
N GLY A 50 -1.89 0.40 2.61
CA GLY A 50 -1.37 -0.85 3.17
C GLY A 50 -1.37 -0.81 4.70
N TRP A 51 -0.94 0.29 5.31
CA TRP A 51 -1.02 0.48 6.76
C TRP A 51 -2.45 0.41 7.29
N LEU A 52 -3.41 1.08 6.64
CA LEU A 52 -4.82 1.04 7.04
C LEU A 52 -5.38 -0.38 6.95
N VAL A 53 -5.08 -1.10 5.87
CA VAL A 53 -5.51 -2.48 5.67
C VAL A 53 -4.88 -3.42 6.70
N GLY A 54 -3.57 -3.33 6.91
CA GLY A 54 -2.86 -4.12 7.91
C GLY A 54 -3.33 -3.84 9.34
N PHE A 55 -3.74 -2.60 9.61
CA PHE A 55 -4.45 -2.24 10.85
C PHE A 55 -5.79 -2.98 10.90
N LEU A 56 -6.69 -2.79 9.93
CA LEU A 56 -8.04 -3.39 9.96
C LEU A 56 -8.03 -4.92 10.05
N ILE A 57 -7.08 -5.60 9.41
CA ILE A 57 -6.99 -7.07 9.37
C ILE A 57 -6.38 -7.67 10.63
N SER A 58 -5.62 -6.91 11.42
CA SER A 58 -5.02 -7.37 12.67
C SER A 58 -5.94 -7.02 13.86
N PRO A 59 -6.84 -7.91 14.33
CA PRO A 59 -7.64 -7.62 15.52
C PRO A 59 -6.72 -7.53 16.75
N SER A 60 -6.99 -6.67 17.74
CA SER A 60 -6.19 -6.62 18.98
C SER A 60 -6.88 -7.28 20.17
N THR A 61 -8.21 -7.29 20.26
CA THR A 61 -8.94 -7.97 21.36
C THR A 61 -10.30 -8.56 20.92
N GLY A 62 -10.79 -9.59 21.63
CA GLY A 62 -12.09 -10.22 21.34
C GLY A 62 -13.30 -9.28 21.48
N GLN A 63 -13.17 -8.15 22.19
CA GLN A 63 -14.18 -7.10 22.29
C GLN A 63 -14.18 -6.15 21.07
N GLU A 64 -13.04 -5.90 20.43
CA GLU A 64 -12.96 -5.09 19.20
C GLU A 64 -13.61 -5.81 18.01
N ILE A 65 -13.40 -7.12 17.88
CA ILE A 65 -13.98 -7.93 16.79
C ILE A 65 -15.51 -7.80 16.77
N LYS A 66 -16.15 -7.81 17.94
CA LYS A 66 -17.62 -7.73 18.06
C LYS A 66 -18.19 -6.35 17.69
N LYS A 67 -17.45 -5.26 17.94
CA LYS A 67 -17.87 -3.89 17.57
C LYS A 67 -17.50 -3.52 16.14
N PHE A 68 -16.38 -4.01 15.62
CA PHE A 68 -15.95 -3.72 14.25
C PHE A 68 -16.67 -4.58 13.20
N SER A 69 -16.98 -5.84 13.48
CA SER A 69 -17.43 -6.79 12.44
C SER A 69 -18.69 -6.39 11.68
N GLN A 70 -19.64 -5.68 12.29
CA GLN A 70 -20.94 -5.39 11.63
C GLN A 70 -20.98 -4.02 10.96
N ALA A 71 -20.34 -3.00 11.56
CA ALA A 71 -20.28 -1.66 10.98
C ALA A 71 -19.14 -1.53 9.96
N ALA A 72 -17.97 -2.15 10.22
CA ALA A 72 -16.80 -2.00 9.36
C ALA A 72 -16.92 -2.76 8.04
N SER A 73 -17.69 -3.86 7.97
CA SER A 73 -17.88 -4.56 6.69
C SER A 73 -18.76 -3.74 5.74
N THR A 74 -19.84 -3.14 6.25
CA THR A 74 -20.76 -2.31 5.46
C THR A 74 -20.13 -0.97 5.09
N ILE A 75 -19.51 -0.29 6.05
CA ILE A 75 -18.78 0.96 5.79
C ILE A 75 -17.59 0.69 4.87
N GLY A 76 -16.87 -0.41 5.10
CA GLY A 76 -15.75 -0.85 4.25
C GLY A 76 -16.19 -1.10 2.82
N ALA A 77 -17.27 -1.86 2.61
CA ALA A 77 -17.82 -2.14 1.29
C ALA A 77 -18.34 -0.87 0.59
N PHE A 78 -18.99 0.03 1.32
CA PHE A 78 -19.47 1.31 0.78
C PHE A 78 -18.30 2.22 0.40
N VAL A 79 -17.30 2.37 1.27
CA VAL A 79 -16.11 3.20 1.00
C VAL A 79 -15.28 2.60 -0.12
N SER A 80 -15.08 1.28 -0.15
CA SER A 80 -14.36 0.62 -1.23
C SER A 80 -15.10 0.74 -2.55
N GLY A 81 -16.43 0.56 -2.56
CA GLY A 81 -17.26 0.70 -3.75
C GLY A 81 -17.30 2.14 -4.28
N PHE A 82 -17.45 3.12 -3.38
CA PHE A 82 -17.38 4.54 -3.72
C PHE A 82 -15.99 4.95 -4.23
N ALA A 83 -14.93 4.49 -3.57
CA ALA A 83 -13.57 4.71 -4.01
C ALA A 83 -13.33 4.08 -5.40
N LEU A 84 -13.76 2.83 -5.62
CA LEU A 84 -13.68 2.16 -6.92
C LEU A 84 -14.44 2.94 -8.00
N ALA A 85 -15.66 3.41 -7.73
CA ALA A 85 -16.44 4.20 -8.69
C ALA A 85 -15.80 5.57 -9.01
N LYS A 86 -15.08 6.17 -8.07
CA LYS A 86 -14.32 7.41 -8.30
C LYS A 86 -12.97 7.18 -8.96
N LEU A 87 -12.36 6.02 -8.70
CA LEU A 87 -11.10 5.61 -9.30
C LEU A 87 -11.29 5.09 -10.73
N GLU A 88 -12.45 4.53 -11.08
CA GLU A 88 -12.78 4.04 -12.42
C GLU A 88 -12.38 5.02 -13.53
N PRO A 89 -12.82 6.29 -13.57
CA PRO A 89 -12.40 7.24 -14.61
C PRO A 89 -10.89 7.57 -14.58
N SER A 90 -10.21 7.38 -13.45
CA SER A 90 -8.75 7.52 -13.36
C SER A 90 -8.00 6.26 -13.80
N LEU A 91 -8.66 5.11 -13.76
CA LEU A 91 -8.15 3.80 -14.18
C LEU A 91 -8.42 3.53 -15.65
N THR A 92 -9.48 4.08 -16.24
CA THR A 92 -9.78 3.98 -17.68
C THR A 92 -8.56 4.27 -18.57
N PRO A 93 -7.83 5.40 -18.41
CA PRO A 93 -6.65 5.68 -19.23
C PRO A 93 -5.46 4.75 -18.99
N LEU A 94 -5.42 4.01 -17.88
CA LEU A 94 -4.39 2.99 -17.62
C LEU A 94 -4.63 1.71 -18.42
N PHE A 95 -5.90 1.33 -18.64
CA PHE A 95 -6.27 0.12 -19.37
C PHE A 95 -6.61 0.37 -20.84
N GLU A 96 -6.84 1.62 -21.23
CA GLU A 96 -7.07 2.01 -22.61
C GLU A 96 -5.88 1.61 -23.49
N ASN A 97 -6.15 0.92 -24.61
CA ASN A 97 -5.14 0.45 -25.58
C ASN A 97 -3.97 -0.36 -24.98
N GLY A 98 -4.17 -1.00 -23.82
CA GLY A 98 -3.13 -1.78 -23.16
C GLY A 98 -1.92 -0.96 -22.70
N ARG A 99 -2.08 0.34 -22.46
CA ARG A 99 -1.00 1.25 -22.02
C ARG A 99 -0.27 0.78 -20.77
N LEU A 100 -0.96 0.07 -19.87
CA LEU A 100 -0.33 -0.57 -18.71
C LEU A 100 0.81 -1.56 -19.08
N ILE A 101 0.67 -2.25 -20.21
CA ILE A 101 1.65 -3.25 -20.71
C ILE A 101 2.58 -2.61 -21.74
N ASN A 102 2.05 -1.71 -22.56
CA ASN A 102 2.77 -1.10 -23.68
C ASN A 102 3.68 0.06 -23.25
N GLU A 103 3.35 0.76 -22.17
CA GLU A 103 4.17 1.85 -21.62
C GLU A 103 4.76 1.42 -20.27
N PRO A 104 6.08 1.15 -20.20
CA PRO A 104 6.75 0.66 -18.99
C PRO A 104 6.52 1.55 -17.75
N ILE A 105 6.32 2.85 -17.95
CA ILE A 105 6.13 3.82 -16.86
C ILE A 105 4.87 3.52 -16.02
N TYR A 106 3.77 3.12 -16.65
CA TYR A 106 2.52 2.83 -15.94
C TYR A 106 2.59 1.48 -15.20
N GLY A 107 3.20 0.48 -15.82
CA GLY A 107 3.46 -0.81 -15.18
C GLY A 107 4.35 -0.66 -13.93
N ILE A 108 5.42 0.14 -14.03
CA ILE A 108 6.33 0.39 -12.90
C ILE A 108 5.63 1.13 -11.77
N ARG A 109 4.81 2.15 -12.07
CA ARG A 109 4.03 2.88 -11.06
C ARG A 109 3.05 1.96 -10.31
N LEU A 110 2.38 1.06 -11.02
CA LEU A 110 1.47 0.07 -10.42
C LEU A 110 2.24 -0.94 -9.54
N LEU A 111 3.37 -1.45 -10.02
CA LEU A 111 4.21 -2.38 -9.25
C LEU A 111 4.74 -1.74 -7.96
N ILE A 112 5.21 -0.49 -8.04
CA ILE A 112 5.66 0.28 -6.86
C ILE A 112 4.51 0.45 -5.87
N PHE A 113 3.31 0.80 -6.34
CA PHE A 113 2.13 0.88 -5.49
C PHE A 113 1.87 -0.45 -4.76
N MET A 114 1.85 -1.57 -5.49
CA MET A 114 1.53 -2.88 -4.95
C MET A 114 2.58 -3.37 -3.94
N ILE A 115 3.87 -3.13 -4.21
CA ILE A 115 4.97 -3.46 -3.30
C ILE A 115 4.87 -2.64 -2.01
N CYS A 116 4.69 -1.32 -2.12
CA CYS A 116 4.53 -0.44 -0.96
C CYS A 116 3.29 -0.80 -0.13
N PHE A 117 2.18 -1.12 -0.79
CA PHE A 117 0.95 -1.58 -0.15
C PHE A 117 1.14 -2.88 0.63
N ALA A 118 1.69 -3.91 -0.02
CA ALA A 118 1.88 -5.22 0.61
C ALA A 118 2.82 -5.14 1.82
N ILE A 119 3.95 -4.43 1.68
CA ILE A 119 4.93 -4.28 2.76
C ILE A 119 4.34 -3.49 3.93
N ALA A 120 3.64 -2.40 3.66
CA ALA A 120 2.99 -1.61 4.68
C ALA A 120 1.93 -2.43 5.45
N ALA A 121 1.12 -3.23 4.75
CA ALA A 121 0.14 -4.11 5.36
C ALA A 121 0.78 -5.19 6.24
N ILE A 122 1.82 -5.87 5.74
CA ILE A 122 2.55 -6.91 6.47
C ILE A 122 3.21 -6.33 7.73
N ASN A 123 3.88 -5.18 7.61
CA ASN A 123 4.54 -4.54 8.74
C ASN A 123 3.55 -4.17 9.84
N MET A 124 2.39 -3.61 9.46
CA MET A 124 1.38 -3.22 10.44
C MET A 124 0.76 -4.44 11.13
N TYR A 125 0.54 -5.52 10.37
CA TYR A 125 0.08 -6.79 10.92
C TYR A 125 1.08 -7.37 11.94
N ILE A 126 2.36 -7.48 11.58
CA ILE A 126 3.42 -8.01 12.46
C ILE A 126 3.59 -7.13 13.71
N TYR A 127 3.53 -5.81 13.55
CA TYR A 127 3.66 -4.87 14.65
C TYR A 127 2.54 -5.04 15.69
N ARG A 128 1.29 -5.20 15.23
CA ARG A 128 0.15 -5.40 16.12
C ARG A 128 0.13 -6.80 16.75
N GLU A 129 0.47 -7.84 15.97
CA GLU A 129 0.54 -9.22 16.48
C GLU A 129 1.63 -9.36 17.55
N GLY A 130 2.80 -8.77 17.33
CA GLY A 130 3.90 -8.80 18.30
C GLY A 130 3.67 -8.00 19.59
N ARG A 131 2.61 -7.18 19.66
CA ARG A 131 2.17 -6.48 20.87
C ARG A 131 1.14 -7.26 21.71
N ARG A 132 0.63 -8.39 21.22
CA ARG A 132 -0.35 -9.22 21.94
C ARG A 132 0.27 -10.16 22.98
N TYR A 133 1.58 -10.36 22.95
CA TYR A 133 2.34 -11.27 23.82
C TYR A 133 3.55 -10.58 24.43
#